data_AF-A0A8H7VJM1-F1
#
_entry.id   AF-A0A8H7VJM1-F1
#
_cell.length_a   1.000
_cell.length_b   1.000
_cell.length_c   1.000
_cell.angle_alpha   90.00
_cell.angle_beta   90.00
_cell.angle_gamma   90.00
#
_symmetry.space_group_name_H-M   'P 1'
#
loop_
_entity.id
_entity.type
_entity.pdbx_description
1 polymer ?
#
loop_
_entity_poly.entity_id
_entity_poly.type
_entity_poly.pdbx_seq_one_letter_code
_entity_poly.pdbx_strand_id
1 'polypeptide(L)'
;MENRNSSSQYLNGLRSSIASVFKLIHPNNTPYAEVDCIKEFFEAKRKFEFIIPTKEKFQTWDLDVLTYYTKKKWPATDHNTMSLYYLQIKTILVMCMTTFGRPRSDVGIILYQDETQVKSQIFGLLKDEDLCLVRILHSFIDRTKHLRSSLPDNHTLFLKFIFDPNKVGSVSPGTVATWIKICMKEAGINTNKTYKPHSLRSASSTKAVENGITIPNVKKHGNLSQQAFTFEKYYLNHIQPRLPTRK
;
A
#
# COMPACT_ATOMS: atom_id res chain seq x y z
N MET A 1 -3.30 24.11 21.03
CA MET A 1 -3.83 24.13 19.65
C MET A 1 -2.65 24.16 18.70
N GLU A 2 -2.32 23.06 18.03
CA GLU A 2 -1.23 23.06 17.04
C GLU A 2 -1.70 23.82 15.79
N ASN A 3 -0.95 24.87 15.43
CA ASN A 3 -1.19 25.63 14.20
C ASN A 3 -0.86 24.71 13.00
N ARG A 4 -1.88 24.31 12.21
CA ARG A 4 -1.69 23.42 11.04
C ARG A 4 -0.64 23.95 10.06
N ASN A 5 -0.50 25.27 10.00
CA ASN A 5 0.46 26.00 9.16
C ASN A 5 1.92 25.90 9.65
N SER A 6 2.17 25.23 10.77
CA SER A 6 3.51 25.04 11.34
C SER A 6 3.91 23.58 11.50
N SER A 7 3.10 22.64 11.00
CA SER A 7 3.39 21.20 11.06
C SER A 7 4.60 20.83 10.21
N SER A 8 5.40 19.86 10.64
CA SER A 8 6.56 19.37 9.86
C SER A 8 6.19 18.94 8.45
N GLN A 9 4.99 18.37 8.26
CA GLN A 9 4.50 17.97 6.93
C GLN A 9 4.25 19.18 6.03
N TYR A 10 3.57 20.21 6.55
CA TYR A 10 3.30 21.43 5.81
C TYR A 10 4.59 22.17 5.46
N LEU A 11 5.49 22.34 6.44
CA LEU A 11 6.79 23.00 6.24
C LEU A 11 7.67 22.23 5.25
N ASN A 12 7.67 20.89 5.28
CA ASN A 12 8.39 20.09 4.29
C ASN A 12 7.81 20.21 2.89
N GLY A 13 6.49 20.36 2.78
CA GLY A 13 5.81 20.66 1.52
C GLY A 13 6.32 21.97 0.94
N LEU A 14 6.30 23.05 1.72
CA LEU A 14 6.84 24.35 1.32
C LEU A 14 8.32 24.29 0.94
N ARG A 15 9.16 23.64 1.76
CA ARG A 15 10.59 23.44 1.48
C ARG A 15 10.82 22.76 0.13
N SER A 16 10.04 21.72 -0.16
CA SER A 16 10.18 20.95 -1.40
C SER A 16 9.71 21.75 -2.62
N SER A 17 8.62 22.51 -2.49
CA SER A 17 8.16 23.43 -3.54
C SER A 17 9.19 24.51 -3.85
N ILE A 18 9.75 25.15 -2.81
CA ILE A 18 10.81 26.16 -2.96
C ILE A 18 12.05 25.54 -3.60
N ALA A 19 12.48 24.37 -3.15
CA ALA A 19 13.64 23.69 -3.72
C ALA A 19 13.45 23.34 -5.20
N SER A 20 12.24 22.95 -5.61
CA SER A 20 11.92 22.68 -7.01
C SER A 20 12.03 23.93 -7.89
N VAL A 21 11.52 25.07 -7.42
CA VAL A 21 11.61 26.34 -8.16
C VAL A 21 13.05 26.88 -8.15
N PHE A 22 13.73 26.83 -7.01
CA PHE A 22 15.10 27.27 -6.85
C PHE A 22 16.05 26.53 -7.81
N LYS A 23 15.88 25.21 -7.98
CA LYS A 23 16.68 24.42 -8.91
C LYS A 23 16.51 24.86 -10.37
N LEU A 24 15.34 25.37 -10.76
CA LEU A 24 15.10 25.87 -12.11
C LEU A 24 15.79 27.22 -12.34
N ILE A 25 15.78 28.10 -11.33
CA ILE A 25 16.34 29.46 -11.42
C ILE A 25 17.86 29.45 -11.21
N HIS A 26 18.37 28.54 -10.38
CA HIS A 26 19.79 28.44 -10.00
C HIS A 26 20.32 27.01 -10.17
N PRO A 27 20.47 26.50 -11.41
CA PRO A 27 20.82 25.10 -11.66
C PRO A 27 22.21 24.69 -11.18
N ASN A 28 23.14 25.64 -11.09
CA ASN A 28 24.53 25.38 -10.68
C ASN A 28 24.77 25.56 -9.17
N ASN A 29 23.75 26.01 -8.43
CA ASN A 29 23.87 26.20 -6.99
C ASN A 29 23.49 24.92 -6.25
N THR A 30 24.04 24.74 -5.05
CA THR A 30 23.59 23.68 -4.14
C THR A 30 22.08 23.78 -3.97
N PRO A 31 21.32 22.67 -4.14
CA PRO A 31 19.88 22.70 -3.97
C PRO A 31 19.52 23.29 -2.60
N TYR A 32 18.54 24.19 -2.57
CA TYR A 32 18.11 24.86 -1.33
C TYR A 32 17.78 23.87 -0.19
N ALA A 33 17.21 22.72 -0.54
CA ALA A 33 16.92 21.63 0.37
C ALA A 33 18.15 21.01 1.08
N GLU A 34 19.34 21.20 0.52
CA GLU A 34 20.60 20.57 0.93
C GLU A 34 21.49 21.48 1.79
N VAL A 35 21.10 22.75 1.99
CA VAL A 35 21.82 23.69 2.86
C VAL A 35 21.74 23.23 4.32
N ASP A 36 22.88 23.24 5.03
CA ASP A 36 23.01 22.65 6.36
C ASP A 36 22.06 23.27 7.39
N CYS A 37 21.92 24.61 7.43
CA CYS A 37 21.01 25.27 8.36
C CYS A 37 19.55 24.84 8.16
N ILE A 38 19.15 24.52 6.93
CA ILE A 38 17.80 24.03 6.61
C ILE A 38 17.67 22.56 7.06
N LYS A 39 18.68 21.72 6.80
CA LYS A 39 18.70 20.34 7.29
C LYS A 39 18.59 20.28 8.81
N GLU A 40 19.38 21.08 9.51
CA GLU A 40 19.40 21.21 10.97
C GLU A 40 18.07 21.69 11.51
N PHE A 41 17.48 22.75 10.93
CA PHE A 41 16.16 23.22 11.33
C PHE A 41 15.10 22.13 11.21
N PHE A 42 15.04 21.43 10.07
CA PHE A 42 14.06 20.36 9.86
C PHE A 42 14.34 19.14 10.74
N GLU A 43 15.59 18.86 11.08
CA GLU A 43 15.94 17.82 12.04
C GLU A 43 15.51 18.18 13.47
N ALA A 44 15.81 19.39 13.92
CA ALA A 44 15.38 19.92 15.21
C ALA A 44 13.85 19.95 15.31
N LYS A 45 13.16 20.44 14.27
CA LYS A 45 11.70 20.47 14.21
C LYS A 45 11.08 19.08 14.28
N ARG A 46 11.66 18.07 13.61
CA ARG A 46 11.22 16.66 13.72
C ARG A 46 11.42 16.08 15.12
N LYS A 47 12.49 16.48 15.82
CA LYS A 47 12.75 16.07 17.21
C LYS A 47 11.79 16.76 18.18
N PHE A 48 11.43 18.02 17.93
CA PHE A 48 10.54 18.81 18.77
C PHE A 48 9.05 18.47 18.59
N GLU A 49 8.61 18.20 17.35
CA GLU A 49 7.26 17.68 17.06
C GLU A 49 7.15 16.17 17.29
N PHE A 50 7.88 15.61 18.25
CA PHE A 50 7.68 14.23 18.66
C PHE A 50 6.32 14.10 19.36
N ILE A 51 5.26 14.05 18.55
CA ILE A 51 3.92 13.67 18.98
C ILE A 51 4.04 12.22 19.37
N ILE A 52 3.95 11.92 20.66
CA ILE A 52 3.77 10.56 21.17
C ILE A 52 2.52 10.02 20.50
N PRO A 53 2.62 9.07 19.57
CA PRO A 53 1.45 8.50 18.92
C PRO A 53 0.58 7.86 20.00
N THR A 54 -0.73 8.08 19.94
CA THR A 54 -1.68 7.39 20.82
C THR A 54 -1.53 5.87 20.67
N LYS A 55 -1.77 5.09 21.74
CA LYS A 55 -1.73 3.61 21.69
C LYS A 55 -2.49 3.03 20.48
N GLU A 56 -3.59 3.67 20.09
CA GLU A 56 -4.42 3.34 18.92
C GLU A 56 -3.71 3.50 17.56
N LYS A 57 -2.77 4.45 17.43
CA LYS A 57 -1.94 4.62 16.22
C LYS A 57 -0.82 3.57 16.13
N PHE A 58 -0.49 2.94 17.25
CA PHE A 58 0.55 1.90 17.34
C PHE A 58 0.03 0.49 17.24
N GLN A 59 -1.28 0.29 17.41
CA GLN A 59 -1.90 -0.92 16.96
C GLN A 59 -1.79 -0.90 15.43
N THR A 60 -0.88 -1.67 14.87
CA THR A 60 -1.11 -2.24 13.55
C THR A 60 -2.02 -3.43 13.79
N TRP A 61 -3.08 -3.54 13.01
CA TRP A 61 -3.92 -4.73 13.05
C TRP A 61 -3.17 -5.87 12.35
N ASP A 62 -3.36 -7.10 12.82
CA ASP A 62 -2.68 -8.28 12.30
C ASP A 62 -3.24 -8.65 10.92
N LEU A 63 -2.36 -8.82 9.93
CA LEU A 63 -2.73 -9.28 8.59
C LEU A 63 -3.59 -10.55 8.63
N ASP A 64 -3.37 -11.41 9.64
CA ASP A 64 -4.10 -12.66 9.83
C ASP A 64 -5.62 -12.47 9.91
N VAL A 65 -6.10 -11.32 10.40
CA VAL A 65 -7.54 -10.99 10.41
C VAL A 65 -8.10 -10.92 8.99
N LEU A 66 -7.39 -10.26 8.07
CA LEU A 66 -7.80 -10.20 6.66
C LEU A 66 -7.56 -11.52 5.94
N THR A 67 -6.48 -12.23 6.25
CA THR A 67 -6.23 -13.58 5.72
C THR A 67 -7.39 -14.52 6.08
N TYR A 68 -7.78 -14.55 7.35
CA TYR A 68 -8.90 -15.35 7.85
C TYR A 68 -10.23 -14.94 7.20
N TYR A 69 -10.53 -13.64 7.16
CA TYR A 69 -11.74 -13.11 6.49
C TYR A 69 -11.78 -13.54 5.02
N THR A 70 -10.67 -13.41 4.29
CA THR A 70 -10.60 -13.73 2.85
C THR A 70 -10.89 -15.20 2.60
N LYS A 71 -10.32 -16.10 3.43
CA LYS A 71 -10.57 -17.54 3.35
C LYS A 71 -12.02 -17.90 3.65
N LYS A 72 -12.59 -17.29 4.69
CA LYS A 72 -13.97 -17.55 5.11
C LYS A 72 -14.98 -17.02 4.09
N LYS A 73 -14.74 -15.83 3.53
CA LYS A 73 -15.65 -15.17 2.60
C LYS A 73 -15.61 -15.81 1.20
N TRP A 74 -14.42 -16.21 0.75
CA TRP A 74 -14.21 -16.78 -0.58
C TRP A 74 -13.28 -18.00 -0.50
N PRO A 75 -13.80 -19.19 -0.16
CA PRO A 75 -13.03 -20.44 -0.12
C PRO A 75 -12.45 -20.82 -1.50
N ALA A 76 -11.39 -21.62 -1.55
CA ALA A 76 -10.75 -22.02 -2.82
C ALA A 76 -11.54 -23.04 -3.65
N THR A 77 -12.40 -23.84 -3.02
CA THR A 77 -13.32 -24.75 -3.71
C THR A 77 -14.27 -24.02 -4.68
N ASP A 78 -14.36 -22.69 -4.57
CA ASP A 78 -15.24 -21.83 -5.36
C ASP A 78 -14.48 -21.06 -6.46
N HIS A 79 -13.17 -21.26 -6.71
CA HIS A 79 -12.45 -20.38 -7.66
C HIS A 79 -13.00 -20.40 -9.10
N ASN A 80 -13.52 -21.54 -9.54
CA ASN A 80 -14.13 -21.69 -10.88
C ASN A 80 -15.60 -21.24 -10.92
N THR A 81 -16.31 -21.29 -9.80
CA THR A 81 -17.75 -20.99 -9.69
C THR A 81 -18.05 -19.59 -9.15
N MET A 82 -17.08 -18.96 -8.47
CA MET A 82 -17.18 -17.63 -7.88
C MET A 82 -17.42 -16.59 -8.97
N SER A 83 -18.32 -15.63 -8.71
CA SER A 83 -18.60 -14.55 -9.67
C SER A 83 -17.34 -13.74 -9.98
N LEU A 84 -17.25 -13.20 -11.21
CA LEU A 84 -16.10 -12.39 -11.63
C LEU A 84 -15.87 -11.18 -10.72
N TYR A 85 -16.94 -10.61 -10.17
CA TYR A 85 -16.86 -9.50 -9.21
C TYR A 85 -16.16 -9.91 -7.90
N TYR A 86 -16.53 -11.05 -7.32
CA TYR A 86 -15.90 -11.52 -6.09
C TYR A 86 -14.48 -12.02 -6.34
N LEU A 87 -14.23 -12.70 -7.47
CA LEU A 87 -12.89 -13.07 -7.89
C LEU A 87 -11.98 -11.84 -8.03
N GLN A 88 -12.50 -10.77 -8.64
CA GLN A 88 -11.79 -9.50 -8.74
C GLN A 88 -11.44 -8.93 -7.36
N ILE A 89 -12.42 -8.81 -6.45
CA ILE A 89 -12.17 -8.26 -5.12
C ILE A 89 -11.15 -9.12 -4.36
N LYS A 90 -11.27 -10.45 -4.42
CA LYS A 90 -10.30 -11.39 -3.84
C LYS A 90 -8.90 -11.17 -4.43
N THR A 91 -8.79 -11.02 -5.75
CA THR A 91 -7.52 -10.75 -6.45
C THR A 91 -6.89 -9.45 -5.94
N ILE A 92 -7.64 -8.35 -5.91
CA ILE A 92 -7.17 -7.04 -5.43
C ILE A 92 -6.68 -7.16 -3.99
N LEU A 93 -7.47 -7.78 -3.11
CA LEU A 93 -7.16 -7.91 -1.69
C LEU A 93 -5.88 -8.72 -1.47
N VAL A 94 -5.77 -9.90 -2.08
CA VAL A 94 -4.57 -10.74 -2.02
C VAL A 94 -3.36 -10.04 -2.62
N MET A 95 -3.52 -9.31 -3.72
CA MET A 95 -2.45 -8.55 -4.35
C MET A 95 -1.93 -7.45 -3.41
N CYS A 96 -2.81 -6.68 -2.76
CA CYS A 96 -2.41 -5.67 -1.80
C CYS A 96 -1.65 -6.27 -0.60
N MET A 97 -2.11 -7.44 -0.11
CA MET A 97 -1.47 -8.13 1.02
C MET A 97 -0.08 -8.66 0.66
N THR A 98 0.07 -9.31 -0.49
CA THR A 98 1.32 -10.00 -0.86
C THR A 98 2.38 -9.09 -1.48
N THR A 99 1.99 -7.98 -2.10
CA THR A 99 2.92 -7.02 -2.74
C THR A 99 3.19 -5.79 -1.88
N PHE A 100 2.51 -5.65 -0.74
CA PHE A 100 2.45 -4.42 0.05
C PHE A 100 1.91 -3.22 -0.76
N GLY A 101 1.22 -3.48 -1.87
CA GLY A 101 0.70 -2.47 -2.78
C GLY A 101 -0.40 -1.64 -2.13
N ARG A 102 -0.33 -0.32 -2.27
CA ARG A 102 -1.42 0.58 -1.88
C ARG A 102 -2.60 0.35 -2.84
N PRO A 103 -3.82 0.13 -2.32
CA PRO A 103 -4.99 -0.14 -3.15
C PRO A 103 -5.25 0.91 -4.23
N ARG A 104 -5.05 2.20 -3.91
CA ARG A 104 -5.29 3.30 -4.84
C ARG A 104 -4.13 3.47 -5.83
N SER A 105 -2.94 3.79 -5.32
CA SER A 105 -1.83 4.31 -6.15
C SER A 105 -0.94 3.25 -6.74
N ASP A 106 -1.01 2.01 -6.26
CA ASP A 106 -0.09 0.96 -6.71
C ASP A 106 -0.88 -0.14 -7.42
N VAL A 107 -1.96 -0.64 -6.80
CA VAL A 107 -2.77 -1.74 -7.35
C VAL A 107 -3.86 -1.25 -8.31
N GLY A 108 -4.55 -0.16 -7.97
CA GLY A 108 -5.67 0.35 -8.75
C GLY A 108 -5.31 1.04 -10.05
N ILE A 109 -4.01 1.21 -10.33
CA ILE A 109 -3.50 1.78 -11.59
C ILE A 109 -2.78 0.75 -12.47
N ILE A 110 -2.69 -0.52 -12.04
CA ILE A 110 -2.05 -1.57 -12.82
C ILE A 110 -2.80 -1.72 -14.13
N LEU A 111 -2.07 -1.67 -15.24
CA LEU A 111 -2.62 -1.95 -16.55
C LEU A 111 -2.73 -3.47 -16.73
N TYR A 112 -3.70 -3.92 -17.53
CA TYR A 112 -3.51 -5.14 -18.32
C TYR A 112 -2.26 -4.91 -19.22
N GLN A 113 -1.69 -5.78 -20.03
CA GLN A 113 -0.33 -5.58 -20.60
C GLN A 113 0.82 -5.57 -19.56
N ASP A 114 0.71 -4.84 -18.44
CA ASP A 114 1.72 -4.78 -17.38
C ASP A 114 1.59 -5.92 -16.35
N GLU A 115 0.68 -6.88 -16.52
CA GLU A 115 0.55 -8.02 -15.60
C GLU A 115 1.86 -8.83 -15.47
N THR A 116 2.67 -8.85 -16.54
CA THR A 116 3.98 -9.53 -16.61
C THR A 116 5.05 -8.82 -15.79
N GLN A 117 4.85 -7.53 -15.46
CA GLN A 117 5.77 -6.72 -14.67
C GLN A 117 5.46 -6.68 -13.17
N VAL A 118 4.46 -7.44 -12.71
CA VAL A 118 4.30 -7.79 -11.29
C VAL A 118 5.45 -8.74 -10.94
N LYS A 119 6.67 -8.19 -10.92
CA LYS A 119 7.91 -8.93 -10.72
C LYS A 119 7.81 -9.65 -9.39
N SER A 120 7.72 -10.95 -9.54
CA SER A 120 7.61 -11.99 -8.54
C SER A 120 8.79 -11.93 -7.56
N GLN A 121 8.58 -11.22 -6.45
CA GLN A 121 9.14 -11.62 -5.16
C GLN A 121 8.01 -11.69 -4.14
N ILE A 122 6.96 -12.45 -4.44
CA ILE A 122 5.98 -12.83 -3.41
C ILE A 122 6.80 -13.59 -2.36
N PHE A 123 7.03 -13.00 -1.19
CA PHE A 123 7.87 -13.60 -0.16
C PHE A 123 7.21 -14.81 0.54
N GLY A 124 6.32 -15.54 -0.14
CA GLY A 124 5.52 -16.59 0.47
C GLY A 124 4.76 -16.11 1.70
N LEU A 125 4.42 -14.80 1.76
CA LEU A 125 3.81 -14.17 2.93
C LEU A 125 2.55 -14.92 3.36
N LEU A 126 1.78 -15.33 2.36
CA LEU A 126 0.67 -16.26 2.50
C LEU A 126 1.20 -17.63 2.05
N LYS A 127 1.47 -18.51 3.02
CA LYS A 127 1.87 -19.91 2.75
C LYS A 127 0.69 -20.78 2.29
N ASP A 128 -0.51 -20.20 2.28
CA ASP A 128 -1.75 -20.88 1.97
C ASP A 128 -1.99 -20.90 0.46
N GLU A 129 -2.11 -22.10 -0.12
CA GLU A 129 -2.39 -22.27 -1.53
C GLU A 129 -3.69 -21.57 -1.95
N ASP A 130 -4.70 -21.50 -1.06
CA ASP A 130 -6.01 -20.87 -1.33
C ASP A 130 -5.92 -19.37 -1.60
N LEU A 131 -4.81 -18.76 -1.17
CA LEU A 131 -4.47 -17.35 -1.35
C LEU A 131 -3.25 -17.16 -2.27
N CYS A 132 -2.90 -18.18 -3.06
CA CYS A 132 -1.84 -18.07 -4.06
C CYS A 132 -2.20 -16.98 -5.08
N LEU A 133 -1.52 -15.84 -4.99
CA LEU A 133 -1.76 -14.69 -5.86
C LEU A 133 -1.65 -15.07 -7.33
N VAL A 134 -0.64 -15.87 -7.70
CA VAL A 134 -0.42 -16.30 -9.08
C VAL A 134 -1.64 -17.05 -9.62
N ARG A 135 -2.16 -18.01 -8.86
CA ARG A 135 -3.33 -18.81 -9.26
C ARG A 135 -4.59 -17.96 -9.38
N ILE A 136 -4.84 -17.10 -8.39
CA ILE A 136 -6.02 -16.22 -8.36
C ILE A 136 -5.97 -15.20 -9.51
N LEU A 137 -4.82 -14.56 -9.71
CA LEU A 137 -4.62 -13.58 -10.77
C LEU A 137 -4.75 -14.23 -12.16
N HIS A 138 -4.14 -15.40 -12.36
CA HIS A 138 -4.28 -16.16 -13.59
C HIS A 138 -5.75 -16.50 -13.88
N SER A 139 -6.48 -17.03 -12.89
CA SER A 139 -7.91 -17.31 -13.02
C SER A 139 -8.72 -16.06 -13.37
N PHE A 140 -8.43 -14.92 -12.74
CA PHE A 140 -9.11 -13.67 -13.02
C PHE A 140 -8.84 -13.16 -14.45
N ILE A 141 -7.58 -13.17 -14.88
CA ILE A 141 -7.19 -12.75 -16.23
C ILE A 141 -7.87 -13.62 -17.29
N ASP A 142 -7.75 -14.93 -17.14
CA ASP A 142 -8.30 -15.90 -18.09
C ASP A 142 -9.83 -15.75 -18.22
N ARG A 143 -10.53 -15.73 -17.08
CA ARG A 143 -11.99 -15.61 -17.06
C ARG A 143 -12.50 -14.24 -17.49
N THR A 144 -11.67 -13.20 -17.51
CA THR A 144 -12.05 -11.86 -18.00
C THR A 144 -11.58 -11.57 -19.41
N LYS A 145 -10.84 -12.47 -20.06
CA LYS A 145 -10.27 -12.27 -21.40
C LYS A 145 -11.31 -11.84 -22.44
N HIS A 146 -12.47 -12.50 -22.43
CA HIS A 146 -13.57 -12.21 -23.35
C HIS A 146 -14.20 -10.82 -23.17
N LEU A 147 -14.00 -10.16 -22.02
CA LEU A 147 -14.51 -8.82 -21.73
C LEU A 147 -13.56 -7.69 -22.13
N ARG A 148 -12.35 -8.02 -22.62
CA ARG A 148 -11.27 -7.05 -22.85
C ARG A 148 -11.10 -6.66 -24.31
N SER A 149 -11.67 -7.42 -25.25
CA SER A 149 -11.46 -7.22 -26.69
C SER A 149 -11.90 -5.85 -27.22
N SER A 150 -12.86 -5.20 -26.56
CA SER A 150 -13.38 -3.88 -26.92
C SER A 150 -12.78 -2.73 -26.09
N LEU A 151 -11.85 -3.02 -25.18
CA LEU A 151 -11.25 -2.02 -24.31
C LEU A 151 -9.99 -1.41 -24.94
N PRO A 152 -9.66 -0.14 -24.62
CA PRO A 152 -8.40 0.47 -25.04
C PRO A 152 -7.17 -0.32 -24.56
N ASP A 153 -6.06 -0.25 -25.29
CA ASP A 153 -4.81 -0.97 -24.94
C ASP A 153 -4.30 -0.64 -23.53
N ASN A 154 -4.51 0.60 -23.07
CA ASN A 154 -4.09 1.08 -21.76
C ASN A 154 -5.15 0.88 -20.66
N HIS A 155 -6.07 -0.07 -20.82
CA HIS A 155 -7.08 -0.35 -19.80
C HIS A 155 -6.45 -0.97 -18.54
N THR A 156 -6.99 -0.59 -17.37
CA THR A 156 -6.57 -1.18 -16.09
C THR A 156 -6.86 -2.68 -16.03
N LEU A 157 -6.03 -3.40 -15.27
CA LEU A 157 -6.19 -4.83 -14.99
C LEU A 157 -7.58 -5.16 -14.41
N PHE A 158 -8.09 -4.32 -13.51
CA PHE A 158 -9.41 -4.50 -12.91
C PHE A 158 -10.49 -3.74 -13.67
N LEU A 159 -11.71 -4.31 -13.69
CA LEU A 159 -12.81 -3.89 -14.54
C LEU A 159 -14.01 -3.37 -13.71
N LYS A 160 -14.69 -2.36 -14.22
CA LYS A 160 -16.03 -1.93 -13.77
C LYS A 160 -17.10 -2.58 -14.64
N PHE A 161 -18.32 -2.69 -14.10
CA PHE A 161 -19.48 -3.23 -14.81
C PHE A 161 -19.23 -4.62 -15.43
N ILE A 162 -18.48 -5.47 -14.72
CA ILE A 162 -18.00 -6.78 -15.21
C ILE A 162 -19.12 -7.79 -15.56
N PHE A 163 -20.36 -7.47 -15.22
CA PHE A 163 -21.55 -8.26 -15.53
C PHE A 163 -22.25 -7.83 -16.82
N ASP A 164 -21.88 -6.68 -17.39
CA ASP A 164 -22.47 -6.13 -18.61
C ASP A 164 -21.35 -5.91 -19.64
N PRO A 165 -21.17 -6.84 -20.60
CA PRO A 165 -20.12 -6.74 -21.62
C PRO A 165 -20.17 -5.45 -22.43
N ASN A 166 -21.33 -4.78 -22.54
CA ASN A 166 -21.48 -3.55 -23.30
C ASN A 166 -21.06 -2.30 -22.52
N LYS A 167 -20.93 -2.40 -21.18
CA LYS A 167 -20.55 -1.28 -20.30
C LYS A 167 -19.21 -1.50 -19.60
N VAL A 168 -18.57 -2.62 -19.83
CA VAL A 168 -17.30 -2.97 -19.19
C VAL A 168 -16.24 -1.91 -19.48
N GLY A 169 -15.35 -1.68 -18.53
CA GLY A 169 -14.27 -0.71 -18.69
C GLY A 169 -13.31 -0.70 -17.51
N SER A 170 -12.36 0.22 -17.51
CA SER A 170 -11.41 0.36 -16.42
C SER A 170 -12.06 0.81 -15.12
N VAL A 171 -11.67 0.16 -14.03
CA VAL A 171 -12.05 0.56 -12.68
C VAL A 171 -11.25 1.80 -12.27
N SER A 172 -11.87 2.70 -11.51
CA SER A 172 -11.12 3.84 -10.97
C SER A 172 -10.25 3.42 -9.77
N PRO A 173 -9.06 4.02 -9.57
CA PRO A 173 -8.26 3.81 -8.36
C PRO A 173 -9.04 4.06 -7.06
N GLY A 174 -10.00 4.99 -7.08
CA GLY A 174 -10.88 5.28 -5.95
C GLY A 174 -11.80 4.10 -5.63
N THR A 175 -12.36 3.46 -6.66
CA THR A 175 -13.22 2.27 -6.51
C THR A 175 -12.46 1.12 -5.87
N VAL A 176 -11.21 0.86 -6.31
CA VAL A 176 -10.35 -0.18 -5.72
C VAL A 176 -10.13 0.07 -4.22
N ALA A 177 -9.79 1.31 -3.85
CA ALA A 177 -9.60 1.68 -2.45
C ALA A 177 -10.89 1.52 -1.62
N THR A 178 -12.05 1.83 -2.21
CA THR A 178 -13.35 1.63 -1.57
C THR A 178 -13.65 0.16 -1.33
N TRP A 179 -13.44 -0.71 -2.31
CA TRP A 179 -13.62 -2.16 -2.14
C TRP A 179 -12.73 -2.71 -1.02
N ILE A 180 -11.45 -2.33 -0.98
CA ILE A 180 -10.56 -2.74 0.13
C ILE A 180 -11.04 -2.19 1.47
N LYS A 181 -11.52 -0.95 1.52
CA LYS A 181 -12.09 -0.38 2.75
C LYS A 181 -13.30 -1.20 3.24
N ILE A 182 -14.15 -1.65 2.33
CA ILE A 182 -15.31 -2.50 2.65
C ILE A 182 -14.84 -3.84 3.21
N CYS A 183 -13.89 -4.53 2.55
CA CYS A 183 -13.33 -5.79 3.05
C CYS A 183 -12.73 -5.62 4.46
N MET A 184 -11.98 -4.55 4.69
CA MET A 184 -11.42 -4.25 6.02
C MET A 184 -12.53 -4.07 7.07
N LYS A 185 -13.59 -3.31 6.75
CA LYS A 185 -14.73 -3.11 7.64
C LYS A 185 -15.45 -4.43 7.95
N GLU A 186 -15.70 -5.24 6.92
CA GLU A 186 -16.36 -6.56 7.09
C GLU A 186 -15.51 -7.54 7.89
N ALA A 187 -14.18 -7.42 7.84
CA ALA A 187 -13.26 -8.20 8.67
C ALA A 187 -13.16 -7.71 10.13
N GLY A 188 -13.93 -6.70 10.53
CA GLY A 188 -13.93 -6.15 11.89
C GLY A 188 -12.85 -5.09 12.14
N ILE A 189 -12.14 -4.62 11.10
CA ILE A 189 -11.12 -3.57 11.24
C ILE A 189 -11.80 -2.19 11.29
N ASN A 190 -11.44 -1.37 12.27
CA ASN A 190 -12.00 -0.03 12.44
C ASN A 190 -11.50 0.94 11.35
N THR A 191 -12.30 1.09 10.28
CA THR A 191 -11.98 1.96 9.13
C THR A 191 -12.51 3.40 9.23
N ASN A 192 -13.21 3.74 10.32
CA ASN A 192 -13.85 5.05 10.50
C ASN A 192 -12.89 6.10 11.07
N LYS A 193 -11.91 5.69 11.89
CA LYS A 193 -10.97 6.62 12.56
C LYS A 193 -9.51 6.19 12.43
N THR A 194 -9.22 4.90 12.55
CA THR A 194 -7.86 4.41 12.78
C THR A 194 -7.18 3.91 11.50
N TYR A 195 -7.87 3.09 10.70
CA TYR A 195 -7.25 2.40 9.56
C TYR A 195 -7.88 2.78 8.23
N LYS A 196 -7.07 3.31 7.32
CA LYS A 196 -7.48 3.53 5.92
C LYS A 196 -6.92 2.41 5.04
N PRO A 197 -7.38 2.25 3.78
CA PRO A 197 -6.86 1.21 2.88
C PRO A 197 -5.33 1.16 2.75
N HIS A 198 -4.64 2.31 2.90
CA HIS A 198 -3.18 2.35 2.88
C HIS A 198 -2.50 1.63 4.07
N SER A 199 -3.20 1.41 5.19
CA SER A 199 -2.66 0.71 6.37
C SER A 199 -2.44 -0.79 6.11
N LEU A 200 -3.03 -1.34 5.04
CA LEU A 200 -2.79 -2.71 4.61
C LEU A 200 -1.32 -2.94 4.25
N ARG A 201 -0.69 -1.95 3.62
CA ARG A 201 0.73 -1.96 3.30
C ARG A 201 1.60 -2.09 4.55
N SER A 202 1.30 -1.30 5.59
CA SER A 202 2.04 -1.38 6.86
C SER A 202 1.84 -2.73 7.53
N ALA A 203 0.60 -3.21 7.66
CA ALA A 203 0.33 -4.52 8.26
C ALA A 203 1.05 -5.65 7.53
N SER A 204 1.03 -5.64 6.20
CA SER A 204 1.63 -6.70 5.38
C SER A 204 3.15 -6.71 5.41
N SER A 205 3.77 -5.52 5.32
CA SER A 205 5.23 -5.39 5.37
C SER A 205 5.78 -5.69 6.77
N THR A 206 5.03 -5.39 7.83
CA THR A 206 5.34 -5.82 9.19
C THR A 206 5.26 -7.34 9.32
N LYS A 207 4.16 -7.97 8.87
CA LYS A 207 4.01 -9.44 8.90
C LYS A 207 5.14 -10.17 8.18
N ALA A 208 5.66 -9.59 7.10
CA ALA A 208 6.82 -10.13 6.41
C ALA A 208 8.07 -10.17 7.30
N VAL A 209 8.32 -9.11 8.08
CA VAL A 209 9.43 -9.08 9.04
C VAL A 209 9.21 -10.09 10.16
N GLU A 210 7.98 -10.21 10.68
CA GLU A 210 7.63 -11.24 11.68
C GLU A 210 7.89 -12.66 11.16
N ASN A 211 7.68 -12.89 9.87
CA ASN A 211 7.98 -14.15 9.19
C ASN A 211 9.47 -14.34 8.85
N GLY A 212 10.37 -13.46 9.35
CA GLY A 212 11.82 -13.59 9.22
C GLY A 212 12.42 -12.94 7.97
N ILE A 213 11.65 -12.20 7.18
CA ILE A 213 12.17 -11.50 6.01
C ILE A 213 12.93 -10.25 6.47
N THR A 214 14.16 -10.08 5.99
CA THR A 214 15.02 -8.96 6.41
C THR A 214 14.42 -7.62 6.01
N ILE A 215 14.61 -6.59 6.85
CA ILE A 215 14.13 -5.22 6.59
C ILE A 215 14.58 -4.69 5.22
N PRO A 216 15.86 -4.84 4.79
CA PRO A 216 16.27 -4.40 3.45
C PRO A 216 15.49 -5.07 2.32
N ASN A 217 15.18 -6.37 2.46
CA ASN A 217 14.40 -7.12 1.48
C ASN A 217 12.93 -6.67 1.47
N VAL A 218 12.32 -6.47 2.64
CA VAL A 218 10.96 -5.89 2.74
C VAL A 218 10.89 -4.51 2.11
N LYS A 219 11.90 -3.66 2.37
CA LYS A 219 11.99 -2.33 1.79
C LYS A 219 12.14 -2.38 0.28
N LYS A 220 13.00 -3.28 -0.22
CA LYS A 220 13.22 -3.48 -1.67
C LYS A 220 11.93 -3.93 -2.36
N HIS A 221 11.28 -4.97 -1.84
CA HIS A 221 10.03 -5.51 -2.39
C HIS A 221 8.88 -4.52 -2.37
N GLY A 222 8.74 -3.80 -1.25
CA GLY A 222 7.69 -2.80 -1.13
C GLY A 222 7.92 -1.55 -1.97
N ASN A 223 9.08 -1.34 -2.61
CA ASN A 223 9.50 -0.02 -3.12
C ASN A 223 9.48 1.05 -2.02
N LEU A 224 10.01 0.71 -0.84
CA LEU A 224 10.30 1.66 0.25
C LEU A 224 11.75 2.16 0.12
N SER A 225 12.00 3.38 0.59
CA SER A 225 13.37 3.91 0.64
C SER A 225 14.23 3.08 1.60
N GLN A 226 15.40 2.66 1.11
CA GLN A 226 16.40 1.94 1.92
C GLN A 226 16.95 2.82 3.04
N GLN A 227 17.16 4.11 2.75
CA GLN A 227 17.78 5.07 3.65
C GLN A 227 16.80 5.67 4.66
N ALA A 228 15.49 5.70 4.34
CA ALA A 228 14.50 6.27 5.24
C ALA A 228 14.15 5.31 6.39
N PHE A 229 14.11 5.84 7.61
CA PHE A 229 13.68 5.10 8.81
C PHE A 229 12.15 5.06 8.99
N THR A 230 11.37 5.44 7.97
CA THR A 230 9.90 5.50 8.04
C THR A 230 9.29 4.13 8.34
N PHE A 231 9.84 3.08 7.76
CA PHE A 231 9.35 1.71 7.96
C PHE A 231 9.58 1.25 9.40
N GLU A 232 10.81 1.39 9.89
CA GLU A 232 11.20 1.01 11.24
C GLU A 232 10.45 1.81 12.30
N LYS A 233 10.33 3.13 12.10
CA LYS A 233 9.72 4.04 13.07
C LYS A 233 8.20 3.94 13.12
N TYR A 234 7.53 3.73 11.99
CA TYR A 234 6.07 3.82 11.92
C TYR A 234 5.39 2.48 11.66
N TYR A 235 6.03 1.53 10.96
CA TYR A 235 5.40 0.26 10.62
C TYR A 235 5.83 -0.85 11.59
N LEU A 236 7.09 -0.87 12.06
CA LEU A 236 7.60 -1.89 13.01
C LEU A 236 7.53 -1.50 14.49
N ASN A 237 6.95 -0.36 14.85
CA ASN A 237 7.10 0.22 16.19
C ASN A 237 6.49 -0.62 17.35
N HIS A 238 5.71 -1.66 17.05
CA HIS A 238 5.16 -2.61 18.02
C HIS A 238 6.03 -3.87 18.20
N ILE A 239 6.99 -4.12 17.29
CA ILE A 239 7.90 -5.28 17.32
C ILE A 239 9.22 -4.95 18.02
N GLN A 240 9.63 -3.68 18.02
CA GLN A 240 10.85 -3.28 18.71
C GLN A 240 10.60 -3.00 20.21
N PRO A 241 11.26 -3.71 21.16
CA PRO A 241 11.45 -3.13 22.47
C PRO A 241 12.19 -1.81 22.27
N ARG A 242 11.69 -0.73 22.88
CA ARG A 242 12.21 0.64 22.71
C ARG A 242 13.73 0.60 22.64
N LEU A 243 14.29 0.87 21.46
CA LEU A 243 15.73 1.03 21.34
C LEU A 243 16.13 2.10 22.36
N PRO A 244 17.11 1.83 23.24
CA PRO A 244 17.51 2.80 24.24
C PRO A 244 17.93 4.07 23.51
N THR A 245 17.28 5.18 23.87
CA THR A 245 17.72 6.52 23.52
C THR A 245 19.19 6.60 23.89
N ARG A 246 20.07 6.78 22.89
CA ARG A 246 21.48 7.08 23.15
C ARG A 246 21.51 8.26 24.11
N LYS A 247 22.14 8.02 25.27
CA LYS A 247 22.50 9.06 26.24
C LYS A 247 23.44 10.06 25.59
#